data_AF-A0A1H2LDL1-F1
#
_entry.id   AF-A0A1H2LDL1-F1
#
_cell.length_a   1.000
_cell.length_b   1.000
_cell.length_c   1.000
_cell.angle_alpha   90.00
_cell.angle_beta   90.00
_cell.angle_gamma   90.00
#
_symmetry.space_group_name_H-M   'P 1'
#
loop_
_entity.id
_entity.type
_entity.pdbx_description
1 polymer ?
#
loop_
_entity_poly.entity_id
_entity_poly.type
_entity_poly.pdbx_seq_one_letter_code
_entity_poly.pdbx_strand_id
1 'polypeptide(L)'
;MIDESAVVEQFLELARGTSSSLISFLPAFEDAVTVPETSTIVRTHFLAHDANGAPAVEQLAGAMASAAMDFCLARSKIERAYAEYEETRSTAAIVSLNELTCAVSGDA
;
A
#
# COMPACT_ATOMS: atom_id res chain seq x y z
N MET A 1 -24.26 -2.74 -9.83
CA MET A 1 -23.29 -3.75 -9.35
C MET A 1 -21.92 -3.21 -9.68
N ILE A 2 -21.17 -2.76 -8.66
CA ILE A 2 -19.74 -2.50 -8.83
C ILE A 2 -19.06 -3.85 -8.66
N ASP A 3 -18.25 -4.22 -9.65
CA ASP A 3 -17.50 -5.47 -9.69
C ASP A 3 -16.49 -5.48 -8.52
N GLU A 4 -16.57 -6.47 -7.64
CA GLU A 4 -15.61 -6.64 -6.53
C GLU A 4 -14.16 -6.63 -7.03
N SER A 5 -13.91 -7.14 -8.24
CA SER A 5 -12.58 -7.15 -8.83
C SER A 5 -12.05 -5.74 -9.13
N ALA A 6 -12.90 -4.79 -9.51
CA ALA A 6 -12.52 -3.39 -9.77
C ALA A 6 -12.15 -2.64 -8.48
N VAL A 7 -12.71 -3.03 -7.34
CA VAL A 7 -12.40 -2.42 -6.04
C VAL A 7 -11.09 -2.97 -5.47
N VAL A 8 -10.86 -4.27 -5.61
CA VAL A 8 -9.57 -4.90 -5.31
C VAL A 8 -8.48 -4.25 -6.16
N GLU A 9 -8.75 -4.00 -7.43
CA GLU A 9 -7.85 -3.31 -8.35
C GLU A 9 -7.55 -1.87 -7.89
N GLN A 10 -8.55 -1.07 -7.49
CA GLN A 10 -8.30 0.29 -6.96
C GLN A 10 -7.51 0.32 -5.65
N PHE A 11 -7.71 -0.66 -4.77
CA PHE A 11 -6.90 -0.80 -3.55
C PHE A 11 -5.47 -1.22 -3.86
N LEU A 12 -5.28 -2.11 -4.83
CA LEU A 12 -3.97 -2.47 -5.35
C LEU A 12 -3.30 -1.26 -6.01
N GLU A 13 -4.03 -0.43 -6.76
CA GLU A 13 -3.53 0.81 -7.37
C GLU A 13 -3.15 1.87 -6.31
N LEU A 14 -3.96 2.04 -5.26
CA LEU A 14 -3.65 2.89 -4.10
C LEU A 14 -2.36 2.45 -3.41
N ALA A 15 -2.14 1.13 -3.31
CA ALA A 15 -0.94 0.55 -2.72
C ALA A 15 0.23 0.38 -3.71
N ARG A 16 0.23 1.11 -4.84
CA ARG A 16 1.24 1.00 -5.92
C ARG A 16 1.51 -0.43 -6.36
N GLY A 17 0.46 -1.15 -6.68
CA GLY A 17 0.51 -2.32 -7.56
C GLY A 17 1.53 -3.37 -7.16
N THR A 18 1.59 -3.77 -5.88
CA THR A 18 2.13 -5.09 -5.46
C THR A 18 1.83 -5.45 -4.01
N SER A 19 1.19 -4.56 -3.23
CA SER A 19 0.78 -4.89 -1.87
C SER A 19 -0.52 -5.72 -1.86
N SER A 20 -0.43 -6.94 -2.37
CA SER A 20 -1.40 -7.99 -2.03
C SER A 20 -1.40 -8.31 -0.53
N SER A 21 -0.43 -7.77 0.24
CA SER A 21 -0.31 -8.01 1.67
C SER A 21 -1.38 -7.29 2.49
N LEU A 22 -1.79 -6.06 2.11
CA LEU A 22 -2.70 -5.27 2.95
C LEU A 22 -4.12 -5.87 2.99
N ILE A 23 -4.62 -6.37 1.86
CA ILE A 23 -5.93 -7.04 1.76
C ILE A 23 -5.93 -8.38 2.51
N SER A 24 -4.79 -9.08 2.58
CA SER A 24 -4.70 -10.33 3.34
C SER A 24 -4.91 -10.16 4.84
N PHE A 25 -4.66 -8.95 5.37
CA PHE A 25 -4.94 -8.61 6.77
C PHE A 25 -6.37 -8.12 7.01
N LEU A 26 -7.12 -7.78 5.96
CA LEU A 26 -8.43 -7.13 6.04
C LEU A 26 -9.52 -7.89 5.24
N PRO A 27 -9.83 -9.14 5.58
CA PRO A 27 -10.96 -9.85 4.97
C PRO A 27 -12.27 -9.05 5.12
N ALA A 28 -13.03 -8.94 4.04
CA ALA A 28 -14.32 -8.25 4.05
C ALA A 28 -15.31 -8.99 4.95
N PHE A 29 -16.01 -8.25 5.81
CA PHE A 29 -17.10 -8.77 6.63
C PHE A 29 -18.44 -8.69 5.89
N GLU A 30 -18.68 -7.56 5.22
CA GLU A 30 -19.90 -7.27 4.46
C GLU A 30 -19.56 -6.50 3.19
N ASP A 31 -20.52 -6.50 2.25
CA ASP A 31 -20.44 -5.72 1.03
C ASP A 31 -20.32 -4.22 1.34
N ALA A 32 -19.67 -3.50 0.42
CA ALA A 32 -19.52 -2.05 0.53
C ALA A 32 -20.88 -1.35 0.49
N VAL A 33 -21.14 -0.49 1.48
CA VAL A 33 -22.38 0.30 1.56
C VAL A 33 -22.10 1.72 1.07
N THR A 34 -22.87 2.19 0.09
CA THR A 34 -22.84 3.60 -0.32
C THR A 34 -23.79 4.39 0.56
N VAL A 35 -23.30 5.46 1.20
CA VAL A 35 -24.13 6.29 2.07
C VAL A 35 -25.02 7.18 1.20
N PRO A 36 -26.35 7.09 1.33
CA PRO A 36 -27.28 7.87 0.51
C PRO A 36 -26.97 9.37 0.56
N GLU A 37 -27.20 10.05 -0.56
CA GLU A 37 -26.99 11.51 -0.70
C GLU A 37 -25.52 11.97 -0.50
N THR A 38 -24.57 11.04 -0.52
CA THR A 38 -23.14 11.33 -0.45
C THR A 38 -22.35 10.55 -1.52
N SER A 39 -21.12 10.97 -1.77
CA SER A 39 -20.14 10.20 -2.55
C SER A 39 -19.34 9.20 -1.70
N THR A 40 -19.80 8.89 -0.48
CA THR A 40 -19.07 8.09 0.49
C THR A 40 -19.40 6.61 0.36
N ILE A 41 -18.36 5.77 0.34
CA ILE A 41 -18.46 4.31 0.37
C ILE A 41 -17.84 3.82 1.68
N VAL A 42 -18.61 3.06 2.47
CA VAL A 42 -18.17 2.42 3.71
C VAL A 42 -17.91 0.95 3.44
N ARG A 43 -16.77 0.44 3.94
CA ARG A 43 -16.41 -0.97 3.88
C ARG A 43 -16.06 -1.47 5.26
N THR A 44 -16.60 -2.63 5.63
CA THR A 44 -16.35 -3.24 6.94
C THR A 44 -15.46 -4.46 6.75
N HIS A 45 -14.34 -4.47 7.46
CA HIS A 45 -13.34 -5.54 7.40
C HIS A 45 -13.05 -6.08 8.80
N PHE A 46 -12.70 -7.36 8.88
CA PHE A 46 -12.09 -7.93 10.08
C PHE A 46 -10.57 -7.84 9.99
N LEU A 47 -9.91 -7.89 11.14
CA LEU A 47 -8.47 -8.07 11.21
C LEU A 47 -8.15 -9.56 11.19
N ALA A 48 -7.28 -9.97 10.26
CA ALA A 48 -6.78 -11.35 10.20
C ALA A 48 -5.92 -11.67 11.43
N HIS A 49 -5.83 -12.97 11.75
CA HIS A 49 -4.90 -13.46 12.75
C HIS A 49 -3.52 -13.76 12.13
N ASP A 50 -2.47 -13.65 12.94
CA ASP A 50 -1.11 -14.08 12.60
C ASP A 50 -0.92 -15.59 12.73
N ALA A 51 0.29 -16.07 12.46
CA ALA A 51 0.65 -17.49 12.58
C ALA A 51 0.50 -18.05 14.01
N ASN A 52 0.42 -17.20 15.03
CA ASN A 52 0.25 -17.57 16.43
C ASN A 52 -1.23 -17.47 16.88
N GLY A 53 -2.14 -17.08 15.97
CA GLY A 53 -3.56 -16.90 16.28
C GLY A 53 -3.88 -15.57 16.96
N ALA A 54 -2.92 -14.65 17.10
CA ALA A 54 -3.16 -13.30 17.62
C ALA A 54 -3.59 -12.35 16.49
N PRO A 55 -4.39 -11.30 16.75
CA PRO A 55 -4.73 -10.33 15.72
C PRO A 55 -3.48 -9.68 15.13
N ALA A 56 -3.36 -9.64 13.81
CA ALA A 56 -2.16 -9.21 13.08
C ALA A 56 -2.00 -7.67 13.04
N VAL A 57 -2.20 -6.99 14.18
CA VAL A 57 -2.21 -5.52 14.29
C VAL A 57 -0.87 -4.92 13.85
N GLU A 58 0.24 -5.44 14.36
CA GLU A 58 1.58 -4.91 14.05
C GLU A 58 1.95 -5.11 12.57
N GLN A 59 1.58 -6.26 12.00
CA GLN A 59 1.84 -6.55 10.59
C GLN A 59 1.01 -5.65 9.67
N LEU A 60 -0.27 -5.43 10.02
CA LEU A 60 -1.11 -4.47 9.31
C LEU A 60 -0.54 -3.05 9.43
N ALA A 61 -0.13 -2.62 10.62
CA ALA A 61 0.45 -1.30 10.84
C ALA A 61 1.73 -1.11 10.01
N GLY A 62 2.61 -2.11 9.96
CA GLY A 62 3.80 -2.11 9.10
C GLY A 62 3.45 -2.00 7.62
N ALA A 63 2.49 -2.80 7.14
CA ALA A 63 2.03 -2.75 5.75
C ALA A 63 1.42 -1.38 5.39
N MET A 64 0.65 -0.77 6.30
CA MET A 64 0.09 0.57 6.13
C MET A 64 1.18 1.65 6.12
N ALA A 65 2.18 1.56 7.00
CA ALA A 65 3.30 2.49 7.05
C ALA A 65 4.11 2.44 5.74
N SER A 66 4.43 1.25 5.23
CA SER A 66 5.09 1.08 3.93
C SER A 66 4.25 1.66 2.78
N ALA A 67 2.94 1.36 2.75
CA ALA A 67 2.06 1.89 1.72
C ALA A 67 1.94 3.43 1.76
N ALA A 68 1.95 4.03 2.95
CA ALA A 68 1.96 5.49 3.11
C ALA A 68 3.30 6.09 2.67
N MET A 69 4.42 5.48 3.03
CA MET A 69 5.76 5.93 2.67
C MET A 69 5.97 5.96 1.16
N ASP A 70 5.61 4.88 0.50
CA ASP A 70 5.74 4.83 -0.94
C ASP A 70 4.75 5.83 -1.61
N PHE A 71 3.66 6.27 -0.94
CA PHE A 71 2.74 7.33 -1.45
C PHE A 71 3.35 8.71 -1.37
N CYS A 72 4.20 8.94 -0.39
CA CYS A 72 4.97 10.16 -0.28
C CYS A 72 6.08 10.27 -1.34
N LEU A 73 6.44 9.18 -2.03
CA LEU A 73 7.38 9.22 -3.15
C LEU A 73 6.70 9.69 -4.44
N ALA A 74 7.05 10.90 -4.89
CA ALA A 74 6.59 11.43 -6.17
C ALA A 74 7.03 10.53 -7.34
N ARG A 75 6.07 10.13 -8.18
CA ARG A 75 6.28 9.25 -9.36
C ARG A 75 7.40 9.74 -10.28
N SER A 76 7.51 11.05 -10.47
CA SER A 76 8.56 11.68 -11.26
C SER A 76 9.98 11.41 -10.74
N LYS A 77 10.16 11.21 -9.42
CA LYS A 77 11.46 10.86 -8.84
C LYS A 77 11.83 9.41 -9.11
N ILE A 78 10.86 8.50 -9.05
CA ILE A 78 11.04 7.08 -9.36
C ILE A 78 11.39 6.91 -10.85
N GLU A 79 10.61 7.53 -11.74
CA GLU A 79 10.83 7.48 -13.18
C GLU A 79 12.21 8.03 -13.57
N ARG A 80 12.63 9.15 -12.94
CA ARG A 80 13.96 9.71 -13.15
C ARG A 80 15.07 8.76 -12.72
N ALA A 81 14.96 8.12 -11.55
CA ALA A 81 15.98 7.18 -11.07
C ALA A 81 16.11 5.94 -11.98
N TYR A 82 15.00 5.46 -12.54
CA TYR A 82 15.03 4.38 -13.54
C TYR A 82 15.64 4.84 -14.87
N ALA A 83 15.32 6.05 -15.34
CA ALA A 83 15.94 6.61 -16.55
C ALA A 83 17.46 6.76 -16.38
N GLU A 84 17.91 7.27 -15.23
CA GLU A 84 19.34 7.37 -14.90
C GLU A 84 20.01 6.00 -14.84
N TYR A 85 19.32 4.97 -14.32
CA TYR A 85 19.84 3.60 -14.34
C TYR A 85 19.98 3.04 -15.76
N GLU A 86 19.01 3.26 -16.64
CA GLU A 86 19.11 2.78 -18.03
C GLU A 86 20.22 3.50 -18.81
N GLU A 87 20.46 4.78 -18.54
CA GLU A 87 21.52 5.56 -19.19
C GLU A 87 22.91 5.23 -18.65
N THR A 88 23.07 5.15 -17.32
CA THR A 88 24.39 5.07 -16.68
C THR A 88 24.75 3.69 -16.16
N ARG A 89 23.78 2.77 -16.08
CA ARG A 89 23.86 1.48 -15.37
C ARG A 89 24.22 1.59 -13.89
N SER A 90 24.15 2.80 -13.32
CA SER A 90 24.40 3.05 -11.90
C SER A 90 23.11 2.92 -11.09
N THR A 91 23.15 2.17 -9.99
CA THR A 91 22.02 2.02 -9.06
C THR A 91 21.95 3.12 -8.01
N ALA A 92 22.84 4.11 -8.03
CA ALA A 92 22.97 5.12 -6.98
C ALA A 92 21.66 5.90 -6.73
N ALA A 93 20.96 6.31 -7.79
CA ALA A 93 19.70 7.04 -7.67
C ALA A 93 18.57 6.19 -7.08
N ILE A 94 18.55 4.89 -7.40
CA ILE A 94 17.58 3.92 -6.86
C ILE A 94 17.85 3.66 -5.38
N VAL A 95 19.12 3.47 -5.00
CA VAL A 95 19.53 3.27 -3.60
C VAL A 95 19.18 4.49 -2.75
N SER A 96 19.45 5.70 -3.26
CA SER A 96 19.11 6.94 -2.55
C SER A 96 17.60 7.11 -2.32
N LEU A 97 16.76 6.68 -3.27
CA LEU A 97 15.30 6.64 -3.08
C LEU A 97 14.90 5.65 -1.99
N ASN A 98 15.54 4.47 -1.95
CA ASN A 98 15.27 3.45 -0.94
C ASN A 98 15.72 3.90 0.47
N GLU A 99 16.83 4.63 0.59
CA GLU A 99 17.27 5.21 1.85
C GLU A 99 16.28 6.26 2.39
N LEU A 100 15.70 7.08 1.51
CA LEU A 100 14.66 8.04 1.91
C LEU A 100 13.42 7.34 2.49
N THR A 101 13.08 6.14 2.03
CA THR A 101 11.98 5.35 2.59
C THR A 101 12.36 4.62 3.88
N CYS A 102 13.60 4.14 4.01
CA CYS A 102 14.06 3.44 5.21
C CYS A 102 14.37 4.38 6.38
N ALA A 103 14.85 5.60 6.13
CA ALA A 103 15.23 6.57 7.16
C ALA A 103 14.04 7.11 7.97
N VAL A 104 12.81 7.03 7.44
CA VAL A 104 11.59 7.45 8.15
C VAL A 104 11.05 6.34 9.05
N SER A 105 11.40 5.07 8.78
CA SER A 105 10.99 3.89 9.56
C SER A 105 11.95 3.51 10.69
N GLY A 106 13.01 4.28 10.93
CA GLY A 106 14.04 4.01 11.93
C GLY A 106 14.26 5.17 12.90
N ASP A 107 13.24 5.51 13.68
CA ASP A 107 13.40 6.17 14.99
C ASP A 107 12.03 6.16 15.72
N ALA A 108 11.70 5.02 16.34
CA ALA A 108 10.80 4.88 17.49
C ALA A 108 10.86 3.43 18.03
#